data_AF-A0A6I4T9F0-F1
#
_entry.id   AF-A0A6I4T9F0-F1
#
_cell.length_a   1.000
_cell.length_b   1.000
_cell.length_c   1.000
_cell.angle_alpha   90.00
_cell.angle_beta   90.00
_cell.angle_gamma   90.00
#
_symmetry.space_group_name_H-M   'P 1'
#
loop_
_entity.id
_entity.type
_entity.pdbx_description
1 polymer ?
#
loop_
_entity_poly.entity_id
_entity_poly.type
_entity_poly.pdbx_seq_one_letter_code
_entity_poly.pdbx_strand_id
1 'polypeptide(L)'
;MKFLRQILCLLLLMVATAPAAAQLLTTPTPEASQAADPYGRETPRGTVTGLIDALAAQDYTRASNFFAFTKRETSAGLDKQADIARRMQAALDSGGKLEPFAALSSDDTGRVDDGLPEDQERVGTFGGNEDVPFLLSRTENDTGRKVWKISRKTIRELGKIAPSGDAVDSAGEQSGLVIGGAPLGDWLLLIGIAIGSFLLFWLSAYGIIAVLRMCIKDREKSTFFRLIYAALPPLSLFLSVLSFQFWTESLEVSIVARQTLLRYIGIVAWVALAWFALRLVDAVSRLTIARMERRERRQAASVVALARRGAKVMLLAMAVVAVLDTFGFDVTTGIAALGIGGIALALGAQKTVENLVGSVSVIADRPVQVGDFCRVGDVIGTVEDIGMRSTRVRTLDRSLVTIPNGDFSSREIENYAKRDRFLFAPVIGVEYGISADKLREGAEIIEQILRDHDQVETHGMRARFADFGASSLDIEVWAYITTFDYAESRFIRHDLMLSILEQLEAAGLSIAFPTRTVHLVQDKVPESSNNDDEL
;
A
#
# COMPACT_ATOMS: atom_id res chain seq x y z
N MET A 1 21.22 -7.39 23.51
CA MET A 1 22.53 -7.21 22.84
C MET A 1 22.77 -8.16 21.67
N LYS A 2 22.46 -9.48 21.75
CA LYS A 2 22.64 -10.41 20.62
C LYS A 2 21.80 -10.07 19.37
N PHE A 3 20.57 -9.58 19.56
CA PHE A 3 19.67 -9.22 18.46
C PHE A 3 20.11 -7.98 17.66
N LEU A 4 20.68 -6.96 18.33
CA LEU A 4 21.21 -5.75 17.69
C LEU A 4 22.46 -6.07 16.86
N ARG A 5 23.30 -6.99 17.37
CA ARG A 5 24.50 -7.48 16.68
C ARG A 5 24.14 -8.36 15.47
N GLN A 6 23.04 -9.11 15.53
CA GLN A 6 22.50 -9.86 14.39
C GLN A 6 21.93 -8.94 13.30
N ILE A 7 21.22 -7.86 13.67
CA ILE A 7 20.74 -6.85 12.71
C ILE A 7 21.90 -6.11 12.05
N LEU A 8 22.93 -5.73 12.83
CA LEU A 8 24.13 -5.08 12.31
C LEU A 8 24.93 -6.01 11.38
N CYS A 9 25.04 -7.31 11.72
CA CYS A 9 25.64 -8.30 10.83
C CYS A 9 24.79 -8.57 9.58
N LEU A 10 23.45 -8.50 9.65
CA LEU A 10 22.58 -8.68 8.49
C LEU A 10 22.64 -7.48 7.53
N LEU A 11 22.75 -6.27 8.08
CA LEU A 11 23.00 -5.03 7.33
C LEU A 11 24.39 -5.02 6.68
N LEU A 12 25.42 -5.52 7.37
CA LEU A 12 26.76 -5.68 6.80
C LEU A 12 26.86 -6.81 5.77
N LEU A 13 26.09 -7.90 5.90
CA LEU A 13 26.05 -8.97 4.90
C LEU A 13 25.30 -8.56 3.63
N MET A 14 24.24 -7.73 3.73
CA MET A 14 23.54 -7.21 2.55
C MET A 14 24.40 -6.27 1.70
N VAL A 15 25.43 -5.65 2.29
CA VAL A 15 26.42 -4.84 1.54
C VAL A 15 27.50 -5.71 0.89
N ALA A 16 27.69 -6.96 1.34
CA ALA A 16 28.84 -7.80 0.95
C ALA A 16 28.51 -8.98 0.01
N THR A 17 27.24 -9.30 -0.26
CA THR A 17 26.90 -10.41 -1.16
C THR A 17 25.75 -10.06 -2.11
N ALA A 18 26.04 -9.30 -3.16
CA ALA A 18 25.25 -9.32 -4.38
C ALA A 18 25.95 -10.24 -5.39
N PRO A 19 25.42 -11.44 -5.70
CA PRO A 19 25.89 -12.17 -6.86
C PRO A 19 25.41 -11.45 -8.11
N ALA A 20 26.35 -11.26 -9.04
CA ALA A 20 26.09 -10.77 -10.38
C ALA A 20 25.11 -11.69 -11.11
N ALA A 21 23.83 -11.32 -11.16
CA ALA A 21 22.84 -11.93 -12.05
C ALA A 21 21.61 -11.02 -12.20
N ALA A 22 21.76 -9.93 -12.95
CA ALA A 22 20.66 -9.20 -13.58
C ALA A 22 21.21 -8.23 -14.65
N GLN A 23 21.73 -8.79 -15.75
CA GLN A 23 21.84 -8.03 -17.00
C GLN A 23 20.50 -8.12 -17.72
N LEU A 24 19.93 -6.94 -18.01
CA LEU A 24 19.06 -6.56 -19.14
C LEU A 24 17.96 -5.58 -18.70
N LEU A 25 18.37 -4.46 -18.14
CA LEU A 25 17.73 -3.17 -18.40
C LEU A 25 18.88 -2.22 -18.71
N THR A 26 18.80 -1.55 -19.86
CA THR A 26 19.77 -0.56 -20.33
C THR A 26 20.17 0.37 -19.17
N THR A 27 21.38 0.18 -18.65
CA THR A 27 22.03 1.18 -17.81
C THR A 27 22.03 2.46 -18.62
N PRO A 28 21.48 3.59 -18.14
CA PRO A 28 21.84 4.86 -18.74
C PRO A 28 23.37 4.92 -18.65
N THR A 29 24.01 5.17 -19.79
CA THR A 29 25.44 5.47 -19.88
C THR A 29 25.78 6.37 -18.70
N PRO A 30 26.75 6.02 -17.82
CA PRO A 30 27.16 6.95 -16.79
C PRO A 30 27.70 8.17 -17.53
N GLU A 31 26.92 9.25 -17.53
CA GLU A 31 27.45 10.56 -17.86
C GLU A 31 28.70 10.72 -16.99
N ALA A 32 29.82 11.05 -17.65
CA ALA A 32 31.09 11.23 -17.02
C ALA A 32 30.88 12.03 -15.72
N SER A 33 31.27 11.44 -14.58
CA SER A 33 31.21 12.10 -13.28
C SER A 33 32.04 13.38 -13.37
N GLN A 34 31.36 14.47 -13.73
CA GLN A 34 31.95 15.79 -13.73
C GLN A 34 32.24 16.09 -12.26
N ALA A 35 33.50 16.40 -11.92
CA ALA A 35 33.91 16.65 -10.54
C ALA A 35 32.91 17.58 -9.81
N ALA A 36 32.47 17.21 -8.61
CA ALA A 36 31.47 17.96 -7.85
C ALA A 36 31.88 19.44 -7.67
N ASP A 37 30.93 20.37 -7.67
CA ASP A 37 31.22 21.80 -7.46
C ASP A 37 31.96 21.97 -6.12
N PRO A 38 33.13 22.61 -6.08
CA PRO A 38 33.94 22.72 -4.86
C PRO A 38 33.23 23.43 -3.69
N TYR A 39 32.17 24.18 -3.99
CA TYR A 39 31.38 24.94 -3.03
C TYR A 39 29.99 24.35 -2.80
N GLY A 40 29.64 23.21 -3.42
CA GLY A 40 28.37 22.52 -3.22
C GLY A 40 27.15 23.27 -3.78
N ARG A 41 27.33 24.12 -4.80
CA ARG A 41 26.27 25.01 -5.33
C ARG A 41 25.36 24.37 -6.37
N GLU A 42 25.32 23.04 -6.43
CA GLU A 42 24.53 22.30 -7.43
C GLU A 42 23.04 22.31 -7.07
N THR A 43 22.73 22.43 -5.77
CA THR A 43 21.36 22.51 -5.26
C THR A 43 21.16 23.77 -4.42
N PRO A 44 19.94 24.29 -4.31
CA PRO A 44 19.60 25.41 -3.42
C PRO A 44 19.98 25.13 -1.96
N ARG A 45 19.66 23.94 -1.44
CA ARG A 45 20.05 23.50 -0.10
C ARG A 45 21.57 23.48 0.08
N GLY A 46 22.31 22.94 -0.88
CA GLY A 46 23.78 22.92 -0.85
C GLY A 46 24.39 24.32 -0.85
N THR A 47 23.84 25.22 -1.66
CA THR A 47 24.26 26.63 -1.77
C THR A 47 24.08 27.39 -0.45
N VAL A 48 22.90 27.28 0.17
CA VAL A 48 22.64 27.93 1.47
C VAL A 48 23.52 27.33 2.56
N THR A 49 23.69 26.01 2.58
CA THR A 49 24.54 25.33 3.57
C THR A 49 25.99 25.79 3.45
N GLY A 50 26.55 25.78 2.24
CA GLY A 50 27.92 26.22 1.99
C GLY A 50 28.14 27.70 2.30
N LEU A 51 27.14 28.54 2.07
CA LEU A 51 27.16 29.95 2.46
C LEU A 51 27.21 30.10 3.98
N ILE A 52 26.32 29.42 4.72
CA ILE A 52 26.28 29.47 6.18
C ILE A 52 27.60 28.96 6.78
N ASP A 53 28.18 27.89 6.23
CA ASP A 53 29.47 27.37 6.67
C ASP A 53 30.61 28.38 6.41
N ALA A 54 30.59 29.09 5.28
CA ALA A 54 31.57 30.14 4.98
C ALA A 54 31.44 31.36 5.92
N LEU A 55 30.19 31.77 6.23
CA LEU A 55 29.92 32.83 7.20
C LEU A 55 30.32 32.40 8.63
N ALA A 56 30.08 31.14 9.00
CA ALA A 56 30.48 30.57 10.28
C ALA A 56 32.02 30.56 10.45
N ALA A 57 32.75 30.32 9.36
CA ALA A 57 34.21 30.39 9.34
C ALA A 57 34.75 31.84 9.32
N GLN A 58 33.86 32.85 9.25
CA GLN A 58 34.22 34.26 9.03
C GLN A 58 35.05 34.48 7.75
N ASP A 59 34.97 33.55 6.80
CA ASP A 59 35.66 33.61 5.52
C ASP A 59 34.73 34.25 4.48
N TYR A 60 34.65 35.59 4.56
CA TYR A 60 33.83 36.40 3.65
C TYR A 60 34.30 36.32 2.19
N THR A 61 35.58 36.01 1.96
CA THR A 61 36.13 35.77 0.63
C THR A 61 35.56 34.49 0.04
N ARG A 62 35.50 33.40 0.84
CA ARG A 62 34.82 32.18 0.42
C ARG A 62 33.32 32.41 0.23
N ALA A 63 32.67 33.15 1.12
CA ALA A 63 31.24 33.47 1.03
C ALA A 63 30.90 34.23 -0.27
N SER A 64 31.80 35.08 -0.76
CA SER A 64 31.61 35.82 -2.02
C SER A 64 31.35 34.93 -3.25
N ASN A 65 31.85 33.68 -3.24
CA ASN A 65 31.64 32.72 -4.33
C ASN A 65 30.17 32.26 -4.49
N PHE A 66 29.33 32.52 -3.49
CA PHE A 66 27.91 32.20 -3.53
C PHE A 66 27.07 33.33 -4.12
N PHE A 67 27.65 34.49 -4.46
CA PHE A 67 26.93 35.66 -4.98
C PHE A 67 27.02 35.77 -6.51
N ALA A 68 25.92 36.13 -7.17
CA ALA A 68 25.89 36.39 -8.61
C ALA A 68 26.33 37.82 -8.94
N PHE A 69 27.64 38.09 -8.89
CA PHE A 69 28.20 39.40 -9.23
C PHE A 69 28.19 39.70 -10.74
N THR A 70 28.03 40.96 -11.10
CA THR A 70 28.25 41.47 -12.46
C THR A 70 29.75 41.61 -12.75
N LYS A 71 30.13 41.62 -14.04
CA LYS A 71 31.53 41.86 -14.45
C LYS A 71 32.13 43.12 -13.80
N ARG A 72 31.33 44.18 -13.61
CA ARG A 72 31.75 45.41 -12.96
C ARG A 72 32.05 45.22 -11.47
N GLU A 73 31.23 44.45 -10.75
CA GLU A 73 31.42 44.13 -9.33
C GLU A 73 32.59 43.15 -9.13
N THR A 74 32.80 42.22 -10.07
CA THR A 74 33.99 41.36 -10.10
C THR A 74 35.28 42.15 -10.28
N SER A 75 35.28 43.14 -11.18
CA SER A 75 36.43 44.03 -11.38
C SER A 75 36.66 45.01 -10.22
N ALA A 76 35.72 45.14 -9.29
CA ALA A 76 35.82 46.10 -8.17
C ALA A 76 36.71 45.61 -7.01
N GLY A 77 37.16 44.34 -7.05
CA GLY A 77 38.08 43.74 -6.08
C GLY A 77 37.38 42.83 -5.06
N LEU A 78 38.12 41.82 -4.55
CA LEU A 78 37.62 40.82 -3.60
C LEU A 78 37.13 41.44 -2.28
N ASP A 79 37.75 42.54 -1.82
CA ASP A 79 37.37 43.20 -0.56
C ASP A 79 35.93 43.74 -0.60
N LYS A 80 35.52 44.35 -1.72
CA LYS A 80 34.14 44.84 -1.89
C LYS A 80 33.12 43.71 -1.96
N GLN A 81 33.51 42.56 -2.51
CA GLN A 81 32.66 41.38 -2.55
C GLN A 81 32.50 40.75 -1.16
N ALA A 82 33.59 40.69 -0.40
CA ALA A 82 33.58 40.25 1.00
C ALA A 82 32.72 41.19 1.88
N ASP A 83 32.76 42.49 1.64
CA ASP A 83 31.91 43.46 2.35
C ASP A 83 30.41 43.24 2.11
N ILE A 84 30.01 42.84 0.88
CA ILE A 84 28.62 42.48 0.59
C ILE A 84 28.21 41.23 1.38
N ALA A 85 29.08 40.23 1.48
CA ALA A 85 28.83 39.04 2.30
C ALA A 85 28.71 39.38 3.79
N ARG A 86 29.55 40.30 4.31
CA ARG A 86 29.47 40.78 5.70
C ARG A 86 28.16 41.52 5.99
N ARG A 87 27.72 42.38 5.07
CA ARG A 87 26.42 43.07 5.17
C ARG A 87 25.25 42.09 5.14
N MET A 88 25.34 41.04 4.33
CA MET A 88 24.32 40.00 4.30
C MET A 88 24.23 39.26 5.63
N GLN A 89 25.37 38.91 6.24
CA GLN A 89 25.37 38.30 7.56
C GLN A 89 24.71 39.23 8.60
N ALA A 90 25.08 40.51 8.61
CA ALA A 90 24.48 41.49 9.52
C ALA A 90 22.95 41.61 9.32
N ALA A 91 22.47 41.63 8.08
CA ALA A 91 21.05 41.69 7.75
C ALA A 91 20.28 40.41 8.13
N LEU A 92 20.96 39.25 8.13
CA LEU A 92 20.39 37.99 8.61
C LEU A 92 20.37 37.92 10.14
N ASP A 93 21.42 38.41 10.79
CA ASP A 93 21.53 38.48 12.25
C ASP A 93 20.51 39.48 12.83
N SER A 94 20.20 40.57 12.12
CA SER A 94 19.19 41.57 12.48
C SER A 94 17.74 41.14 12.18
N GLY A 95 17.39 39.90 12.48
CA GLY A 95 16.02 39.39 12.34
C GLY A 95 15.67 38.78 10.98
N GLY A 96 16.66 38.46 10.14
CA GLY A 96 16.43 37.67 8.94
C GLY A 96 15.96 36.25 9.24
N LYS A 97 15.25 35.66 8.29
CA LYS A 97 14.72 34.29 8.36
C LYS A 97 15.22 33.49 7.16
N LEU A 98 15.65 32.26 7.42
CA LEU A 98 15.94 31.29 6.36
C LEU A 98 14.97 30.14 6.47
N GLU A 99 14.59 29.60 5.33
CA GLU A 99 13.80 28.37 5.27
C GLU A 99 14.54 27.26 6.04
N PRO A 100 13.82 26.40 6.79
CA PRO A 100 14.43 25.28 7.48
C PRO A 100 15.22 24.41 6.49
N PHE A 101 16.34 23.83 6.95
CA PHE A 101 17.19 22.98 6.11
C PHE A 101 16.42 21.91 5.31
N ALA A 102 15.43 21.26 5.95
CA ALA A 102 14.58 20.25 5.33
C ALA A 102 13.58 20.81 4.29
N ALA A 103 13.25 22.10 4.35
CA ALA A 103 12.35 22.77 3.43
C ALA A 103 13.05 23.28 2.15
N LEU A 104 14.38 23.45 2.19
CA LEU A 104 15.20 23.82 1.04
C LEU A 104 15.30 22.66 0.04
N SER A 105 15.20 22.95 -1.26
CA SER A 105 15.26 21.91 -2.30
C SER A 105 16.65 21.26 -2.37
N SER A 106 16.67 19.92 -2.37
CA SER A 106 17.85 19.11 -2.68
C SER A 106 17.93 18.71 -4.16
N ASP A 107 16.99 19.18 -4.98
CA ASP A 107 17.00 18.96 -6.42
C ASP A 107 17.90 20.01 -7.10
N ASP A 108 18.58 19.63 -8.18
CA ASP A 108 19.39 20.56 -8.97
C ASP A 108 18.55 21.62 -9.69
N THR A 109 17.28 21.30 -9.94
CA THR A 109 16.29 22.16 -10.59
C THR A 109 15.62 23.13 -9.63
N GLY A 110 15.81 22.95 -8.33
CA GLY A 110 15.13 23.75 -7.30
C GLY A 110 13.65 23.39 -7.14
N ARG A 111 12.90 24.28 -6.50
CA ARG A 111 11.45 24.13 -6.31
C ARG A 111 10.70 24.78 -7.49
N VAL A 112 9.85 24.00 -8.18
CA VAL A 112 9.16 24.44 -9.41
C VAL A 112 7.70 24.82 -9.19
N ASP A 113 7.15 24.53 -8.01
CA ASP A 113 5.74 24.71 -7.65
C ASP A 113 5.46 25.97 -6.80
N ASP A 114 6.41 26.91 -6.72
CA ASP A 114 6.32 28.11 -5.89
C ASP A 114 5.89 29.38 -6.64
N GLY A 115 5.62 29.27 -7.94
CA GLY A 115 5.21 30.38 -8.80
C GLY A 115 6.33 31.37 -9.12
N LEU A 116 7.58 31.06 -8.77
CA LEU A 116 8.76 31.78 -9.23
C LEU A 116 9.20 31.27 -10.62
N PRO A 117 10.00 32.06 -11.36
CA PRO A 117 10.70 31.56 -12.54
C PRO A 117 11.51 30.30 -12.22
N GLU A 118 11.60 29.35 -13.15
CA GLU A 118 12.35 28.08 -12.97
C GLU A 118 13.84 28.26 -12.66
N ASP A 119 14.38 29.45 -12.88
CA ASP A 119 15.75 29.82 -12.55
C ASP A 119 15.87 30.51 -11.19
N GLN A 120 14.81 30.61 -10.38
CA GLN A 120 14.82 31.29 -9.09
C GLN A 120 14.19 30.43 -7.98
N GLU A 121 14.75 30.53 -6.78
CA GLU A 121 14.19 29.88 -5.59
C GLU A 121 14.26 30.82 -4.40
N ARG A 122 13.17 30.89 -3.64
CA ARG A 122 13.16 31.62 -2.37
C ARG A 122 13.67 30.73 -1.25
N VAL A 123 14.68 31.23 -0.54
CA VAL A 123 15.35 30.52 0.56
C VAL A 123 15.23 31.24 1.90
N GLY A 124 14.56 32.40 1.93
CA GLY A 124 14.31 33.15 3.16
C GLY A 124 13.84 34.59 2.94
N THR A 125 14.00 35.40 3.98
CA THR A 125 13.78 36.85 3.99
C THR A 125 14.85 37.55 4.84
N PHE A 126 15.15 38.81 4.52
CA PHE A 126 15.94 39.68 5.38
C PHE A 126 15.02 40.50 6.28
N GLY A 127 15.44 40.73 7.53
CA GLY A 127 14.67 41.48 8.52
C GLY A 127 14.70 42.99 8.26
N GLY A 128 13.59 43.69 8.55
CA GLY A 128 13.39 45.13 8.38
C GLY A 128 11.90 45.52 8.34
N ASN A 129 11.57 46.81 8.13
CA ASN A 129 10.18 47.27 7.97
C ASN A 129 9.49 46.72 6.70
N GLU A 130 10.24 46.14 5.76
CA GLU A 130 9.75 45.46 4.57
C GLU A 130 10.38 44.06 4.49
N ASP A 131 9.56 43.01 4.31
CA ASP A 131 10.02 41.62 4.13
C ASP A 131 10.72 41.48 2.76
N VAL A 132 12.03 41.74 2.71
CA VAL A 132 12.82 41.60 1.49
C VAL A 132 13.10 40.11 1.23
N PRO A 133 12.70 39.55 0.07
CA PRO A 133 12.91 38.13 -0.21
C PRO A 133 14.38 37.80 -0.48
N PHE A 134 14.88 36.75 0.18
CA PHE A 134 16.15 36.13 -0.15
C PHE A 134 15.92 35.08 -1.24
N LEU A 135 16.38 35.41 -2.45
CA LEU A 135 16.25 34.61 -3.66
C LEU A 135 17.61 34.13 -4.13
N LEU A 136 17.69 32.84 -4.47
CA LEU A 136 18.76 32.29 -5.30
C LEU A 136 18.34 32.37 -6.77
N SER A 137 19.33 32.40 -7.66
CA SER A 137 19.17 32.28 -9.10
C SER A 137 20.13 31.23 -9.66
N ARG A 138 19.64 30.40 -10.58
CA ARG A 138 20.41 29.40 -11.30
C ARG A 138 21.20 30.08 -12.41
N THR A 139 22.52 30.05 -12.31
CA THR A 139 23.44 30.73 -13.23
C THR A 139 24.48 29.76 -13.76
N GLU A 140 25.01 30.01 -14.95
CA GLU A 140 26.10 29.23 -15.50
C GLU A 140 27.44 29.76 -14.96
N ASN A 141 28.31 28.86 -14.49
CA ASN A 141 29.66 29.20 -14.07
C ASN A 141 30.63 29.26 -15.28
N ASP A 142 31.88 29.64 -15.04
CA ASP A 142 32.90 29.77 -16.10
C ASP A 142 33.23 28.44 -16.82
N THR A 143 32.80 27.30 -16.26
CA THR A 143 32.97 25.96 -16.84
C THR A 143 31.73 25.43 -17.55
N GLY A 144 30.69 26.25 -17.73
CA GLY A 144 29.44 25.85 -18.38
C GLY A 144 28.46 25.07 -17.50
N ARG A 145 28.73 24.95 -16.19
CA ARG A 145 27.89 24.24 -15.24
C ARG A 145 26.85 25.18 -14.63
N LYS A 146 25.60 24.72 -14.55
CA LYS A 146 24.53 25.43 -13.83
C LYS A 146 24.75 25.30 -12.32
N VAL A 147 24.88 26.42 -11.63
CA VAL A 147 25.04 26.54 -10.18
C VAL A 147 24.07 27.56 -9.62
N TRP A 148 23.59 27.32 -8.40
CA TRP A 148 22.77 28.26 -7.66
C TRP A 148 23.65 29.30 -6.98
N LYS A 149 23.29 30.57 -7.15
CA LYS A 149 23.94 31.72 -6.52
C LYS A 149 22.90 32.70 -6.03
N ILE A 150 23.24 33.50 -5.03
CA ILE A 150 22.39 34.57 -4.52
C ILE A 150 22.04 35.51 -5.67
N SER A 151 20.74 35.74 -5.86
CA SER A 151 20.24 36.48 -7.01
C SER A 151 20.69 37.93 -7.00
N ARG A 152 20.84 38.51 -8.19
CA ARG A 152 21.12 39.94 -8.34
C ARG A 152 20.06 40.84 -7.71
N LYS A 153 18.81 40.37 -7.68
CA LYS A 153 17.72 41.08 -7.02
C LYS A 153 18.03 41.19 -5.53
N THR A 154 18.38 40.10 -4.87
CA THR A 154 18.78 40.08 -3.47
C THR A 154 20.00 40.95 -3.18
N ILE A 155 21.06 40.90 -4.00
CA ILE A 155 22.26 41.73 -3.82
C ILE A 155 21.92 43.23 -3.87
N ARG A 156 21.04 43.63 -4.80
CA ARG A 156 20.62 45.04 -4.94
C ARG A 156 19.79 45.51 -3.76
N GLU A 157 18.88 44.68 -3.27
CA GLU A 157 18.07 45.00 -2.08
C GLU A 157 18.94 45.07 -0.82
N LEU A 158 19.92 44.19 -0.66
CA LEU A 158 20.93 44.26 0.41
C LEU A 158 21.71 45.59 0.40
N GLY A 159 21.96 46.16 -0.78
CA GLY A 159 22.61 47.47 -0.91
C GLY A 159 21.74 48.65 -0.44
N LYS A 160 20.41 48.48 -0.36
CA LYS A 160 19.46 49.49 0.13
C LYS A 160 19.22 49.41 1.64
N ILE A 161 19.45 48.23 2.23
CA ILE A 161 19.42 48.05 3.68
C ILE A 161 20.60 48.84 4.23
N ALA A 162 20.32 49.99 4.86
CA ALA A 162 21.34 50.82 5.46
C ALA A 162 22.11 49.98 6.49
N PRO A 163 23.45 50.12 6.58
CA PRO A 163 24.15 49.57 7.73
C PRO A 163 23.53 50.24 8.96
N SER A 164 22.94 49.46 9.85
CA SER A 164 22.56 49.94 11.17
C SER A 164 23.79 50.67 11.71
N GLY A 165 23.66 51.97 11.98
CA GLY A 165 24.79 52.87 12.26
C GLY A 165 25.66 52.48 13.45
N ASP A 166 25.28 51.43 14.19
CA ASP A 166 26.03 50.86 15.31
C ASP A 166 26.75 49.54 14.97
N ALA A 167 26.50 48.93 13.81
CA ALA A 167 27.03 47.59 13.46
C ALA A 167 28.43 47.61 12.80
N VAL A 168 28.85 48.77 12.27
CA VAL A 168 30.18 48.90 11.63
C VAL A 168 31.28 49.23 12.66
N ASP A 169 30.94 49.90 13.76
CA ASP A 169 31.87 50.23 14.85
C ASP A 169 31.84 49.22 16.02
N SER A 170 30.80 48.39 16.14
CA SER A 170 30.74 47.32 17.17
C SER A 170 31.46 46.01 16.79
N ALA A 171 32.06 45.94 15.60
CA ALA A 171 33.01 44.88 15.26
C ALA A 171 34.33 44.97 16.06
N GLY A 172 34.58 46.11 16.73
CA GLY A 172 35.75 46.33 17.59
C GLY A 172 35.56 45.99 19.07
N GLU A 173 34.33 45.73 19.56
CA GLU A 173 34.11 45.65 21.01
C GLU A 173 32.99 44.71 21.47
N GLN A 174 32.66 43.66 20.72
CA GLN A 174 31.99 42.49 21.31
C GLN A 174 33.03 41.63 22.04
N SER A 175 33.36 42.06 23.27
CA SER A 175 34.21 41.34 24.23
C SER A 175 33.54 40.05 24.73
N GLY A 176 33.28 39.11 23.82
CA GLY A 176 32.67 37.82 24.10
C GLY A 176 33.40 36.71 23.36
N LEU A 177 33.51 35.54 24.00
CA LEU A 177 34.10 34.36 23.37
C LEU A 177 33.24 33.93 22.16
N VAL A 178 33.80 33.92 20.95
CA VAL A 178 33.11 33.45 19.74
C VAL A 178 33.40 31.96 19.56
N ILE A 179 32.36 31.13 19.40
CA ILE A 179 32.50 29.69 19.17
C ILE A 179 31.72 29.33 17.91
N GLY A 180 32.40 28.71 16.93
CA GLY A 180 31.75 28.23 15.70
C GLY A 180 31.09 29.33 14.87
N GLY A 181 31.63 30.55 14.87
CA GLY A 181 31.14 31.67 14.06
C GLY A 181 30.03 32.52 14.67
N ALA A 182 29.63 32.23 15.92
CA ALA A 182 28.62 33.00 16.64
C ALA A 182 29.04 33.31 18.09
N PRO A 183 28.49 34.37 18.71
CA PRO A 183 28.77 34.69 20.11
C PRO A 183 28.36 33.56 21.06
N LEU A 184 29.17 33.29 22.11
CA LEU A 184 28.84 32.30 23.14
C LEU A 184 27.49 32.59 23.82
N GLY A 185 27.12 33.86 23.96
CA GLY A 185 25.83 34.27 24.52
C GLY A 185 24.64 33.69 23.75
N ASP A 186 24.69 33.76 22.42
CA ASP A 186 23.63 33.23 21.54
C ASP A 186 23.51 31.72 21.66
N TRP A 187 24.65 31.01 21.72
CA TRP A 187 24.67 29.57 21.95
C TRP A 187 24.05 29.19 23.30
N LEU A 188 24.43 29.88 24.38
CA LEU A 188 23.89 29.62 25.72
C LEU A 188 22.40 29.92 25.79
N LEU A 189 21.94 31.00 25.16
CA LEU A 189 20.53 31.36 25.08
C LEU A 189 19.73 30.29 24.34
N LEU A 190 20.19 29.89 23.14
CA LEU A 190 19.52 28.87 22.33
C LEU A 190 19.50 27.50 23.02
N ILE A 191 20.61 27.06 23.63
CA ILE A 191 20.66 25.81 24.40
C ILE A 191 19.75 25.91 25.63
N GLY A 192 19.74 27.06 26.31
CA GLY A 192 18.87 27.32 27.45
C GLY A 192 17.39 27.19 27.10
N ILE A 193 16.96 27.73 25.96
CA ILE A 193 15.59 27.60 25.46
C ILE A 193 15.29 26.15 25.04
N ALA A 194 16.22 25.47 24.36
CA ALA A 194 16.04 24.07 24.00
C ALA A 194 15.84 23.18 25.25
N ILE A 195 16.65 23.38 26.28
CA ILE A 195 16.52 22.69 27.58
C ILE A 195 15.21 23.09 28.28
N GLY A 196 14.88 24.39 28.27
CA GLY A 196 13.64 24.91 28.86
C GLY A 196 12.39 24.30 28.23
N SER A 197 12.31 24.28 26.89
CA SER A 197 11.24 23.62 26.14
C SER A 197 11.20 22.12 26.44
N PHE A 198 12.35 21.43 26.44
CA PHE A 198 12.40 20.02 26.81
C PHE A 198 11.84 19.77 28.22
N LEU A 199 12.31 20.51 29.22
CA LEU A 199 11.86 20.37 30.61
C LEU A 199 10.38 20.70 30.76
N LEU A 200 9.87 21.74 30.10
CA LEU A 200 8.46 22.12 30.13
C LEU A 200 7.56 20.97 29.64
N PHE A 201 7.86 20.41 28.46
CA PHE A 201 7.07 19.32 27.90
C PHE A 201 7.30 17.98 28.61
N TRP A 202 8.50 17.74 29.13
CA TRP A 202 8.80 16.56 29.92
C TRP A 202 8.05 16.57 31.27
N LEU A 203 8.05 17.71 31.97
CA LEU A 203 7.30 17.90 33.22
C LEU A 203 5.81 17.86 32.99
N SER A 204 5.30 18.46 31.91
CA SER A 204 3.86 18.38 31.58
C SER A 204 3.44 16.95 31.26
N ALA A 205 4.24 16.20 30.51
CA ALA A 205 3.99 14.78 30.25
C ALA A 205 4.02 13.95 31.55
N TYR A 206 5.01 14.19 32.43
CA TYR A 206 5.08 13.54 33.73
C TYR A 206 3.87 13.87 34.61
N GLY A 207 3.45 15.13 34.63
CA GLY A 207 2.26 15.61 35.34
C GLY A 207 0.98 14.96 34.83
N ILE A 208 0.77 14.92 33.52
CA ILE A 208 -0.38 14.25 32.89
C ILE A 208 -0.39 12.76 33.26
N ILE A 209 0.76 12.08 33.21
CA ILE A 209 0.87 10.67 33.61
C ILE A 209 0.56 10.51 35.11
N ALA A 210 1.03 11.42 35.98
CA ALA A 210 0.77 11.40 37.41
C ALA A 210 -0.73 11.59 37.72
N VAL A 211 -1.40 12.54 37.06
CA VAL A 211 -2.84 12.77 37.17
C VAL A 211 -3.62 11.54 36.68
N LEU A 212 -3.26 10.99 35.52
CA LEU A 212 -3.88 9.76 35.00
C LEU A 212 -3.70 8.57 35.95
N ARG A 213 -2.53 8.45 36.59
CA ARG A 213 -2.28 7.43 37.63
C ARG A 213 -3.18 7.64 38.85
N MET A 214 -3.54 8.87 39.17
CA MET A 214 -4.41 9.20 40.31
C MET A 214 -5.89 8.96 40.00
N CYS A 215 -6.35 9.26 38.78
CA CYS A 215 -7.75 9.10 38.39
C CYS A 215 -8.14 7.67 38.00
N ILE A 216 -7.22 6.85 37.47
CA ILE A 216 -7.54 5.51 36.96
C ILE A 216 -7.12 4.43 37.97
N LYS A 217 -8.11 3.80 38.61
CA LYS A 217 -7.93 2.73 39.62
C LYS A 217 -7.43 1.42 38.99
N ASP A 218 -7.96 1.03 37.82
CA ASP A 218 -7.58 -0.20 37.09
C ASP A 218 -6.55 0.06 35.97
N ARG A 219 -5.33 0.42 36.38
CA ARG A 219 -4.24 0.87 35.51
C ARG A 219 -3.80 -0.16 34.48
N GLU A 220 -3.76 -1.44 34.85
CA GLU A 220 -3.26 -2.52 33.99
C GLU A 220 -4.27 -2.97 32.93
N LYS A 221 -5.57 -2.80 33.21
CA LYS A 221 -6.66 -3.22 32.29
C LYS A 221 -7.05 -2.11 31.32
N SER A 222 -6.86 -0.84 31.68
CA SER A 222 -7.23 0.28 30.81
C SER A 222 -6.32 0.36 29.57
N THR A 223 -6.91 0.16 28.39
CA THR A 223 -6.24 0.37 27.10
C THR A 223 -5.84 1.84 26.92
N PHE A 224 -6.69 2.76 27.39
CA PHE A 224 -6.48 4.20 27.28
C PHE A 224 -5.24 4.65 28.06
N PHE A 225 -5.10 4.23 29.32
CA PHE A 225 -3.93 4.55 30.13
C PHE A 225 -2.63 4.04 29.51
N ARG A 226 -2.63 2.79 29.01
CA ARG A 226 -1.45 2.18 28.37
C ARG A 226 -1.05 2.86 27.08
N LEU A 227 -2.03 3.31 26.28
CA LEU A 227 -1.78 4.05 25.05
C LEU A 227 -1.12 5.40 25.37
N ILE A 228 -1.71 6.16 26.29
CA ILE A 228 -1.16 7.47 26.69
C ILE A 228 0.24 7.31 27.28
N TYR A 229 0.43 6.39 28.23
CA TYR A 229 1.74 6.17 28.86
C TYR A 229 2.84 5.82 27.85
N ALA A 230 2.50 5.09 26.78
CA ALA A 230 3.44 4.73 25.72
C ALA A 230 3.69 5.87 24.72
N ALA A 231 2.70 6.71 24.46
CA ALA A 231 2.71 7.76 23.44
C ALA A 231 3.24 9.10 23.95
N LEU A 232 3.00 9.43 25.23
CA LEU A 232 3.27 10.76 25.77
C LEU A 232 4.77 11.13 25.79
N PRO A 233 5.71 10.24 26.16
CA PRO A 233 7.14 10.59 26.17
C PRO A 233 7.74 10.96 24.80
N PRO A 234 7.54 10.18 23.71
CA PRO A 234 8.02 10.60 22.40
C PRO A 234 7.24 11.81 21.86
N LEU A 235 5.94 11.92 22.16
CA LEU A 235 5.14 13.08 21.77
C LEU A 235 5.63 14.36 22.46
N SER A 236 5.96 14.31 23.75
CA SER A 236 6.48 15.47 24.48
C SER A 236 7.83 15.92 23.94
N LEU A 237 8.69 14.97 23.56
CA LEU A 237 9.96 15.29 22.90
C LEU A 237 9.71 15.98 21.54
N PHE A 238 8.81 15.43 20.71
CA PHE A 238 8.46 16.04 19.42
C PHE A 238 7.86 17.45 19.59
N LEU A 239 6.93 17.63 20.53
CA LEU A 239 6.35 18.94 20.84
C LEU A 239 7.38 19.92 21.41
N SER A 240 8.36 19.44 22.18
CA SER A 240 9.45 20.31 22.66
C SER A 240 10.30 20.85 21.52
N VAL A 241 10.53 20.04 20.47
CA VAL A 241 11.25 20.48 19.27
C VAL A 241 10.43 21.49 18.47
N LEU A 242 9.14 21.25 18.24
CA LEU A 242 8.28 22.21 17.54
C LEU A 242 8.18 23.54 18.27
N SER A 243 8.06 23.49 19.60
CA SER A 243 8.08 24.68 20.44
C SER A 243 9.41 25.40 20.30
N PHE A 244 10.54 24.70 20.42
CA PHE A 244 11.86 25.30 20.23
C PHE A 244 11.98 26.00 18.86
N GLN A 245 11.53 25.37 17.77
CA GLN A 245 11.56 25.97 16.43
C GLN A 245 10.75 27.27 16.38
N PHE A 246 9.52 27.25 16.90
CA PHE A 246 8.65 28.42 16.94
C PHE A 246 9.24 29.59 17.74
N TRP A 247 9.76 29.31 18.94
CA TRP A 247 10.36 30.35 19.79
C TRP A 247 11.67 30.90 19.21
N THR A 248 12.46 30.06 18.55
CA THR A 248 13.75 30.44 17.96
C THR A 248 13.59 31.42 16.79
N GLU A 249 12.48 31.38 16.07
CA GLU A 249 12.18 32.35 15.00
C GLU A 249 11.93 33.77 15.50
N SER A 250 11.56 33.93 16.78
CA SER A 250 11.25 35.24 17.37
C SER A 250 12.46 35.91 18.02
N LEU A 251 13.64 35.27 17.97
CA LEU A 251 14.85 35.74 18.64
C LEU A 251 15.82 36.38 17.64
N GLU A 252 16.34 37.54 18.01
CA GLU A 252 17.43 38.23 17.31
C GLU A 252 18.78 37.63 17.76
N VAL A 253 19.06 36.40 17.30
CA VAL A 253 20.32 35.69 17.55
C VAL A 253 21.06 35.42 16.24
N SER A 254 22.37 35.21 16.30
CA SER A 254 23.18 34.89 15.12
C SER A 254 22.55 33.78 14.26
N ILE A 255 22.45 34.04 12.95
CA ILE A 255 21.88 33.11 11.97
C ILE A 255 22.66 31.80 11.92
N VAL A 256 23.97 31.86 12.14
CA VAL A 256 24.87 30.69 12.13
C VAL A 256 24.54 29.74 13.28
N ALA A 257 24.42 30.26 14.51
CA ALA A 257 24.07 29.44 15.68
C ALA A 257 22.67 28.84 15.52
N ARG A 258 21.72 29.66 15.04
CA ARG A 258 20.32 29.27 14.80
C ARG A 258 20.21 28.11 13.83
N GLN A 259 20.76 28.25 12.63
CA GLN A 259 20.65 27.24 11.58
C GLN A 259 21.38 25.94 11.93
N THR A 260 22.56 26.06 12.54
CA THR A 260 23.32 24.90 12.99
C THR A 260 22.53 24.10 14.02
N LEU A 261 21.95 24.77 15.02
CA LEU A 261 21.18 24.11 16.07
C LEU A 261 19.85 23.54 15.55
N LEU A 262 19.13 24.26 14.68
CA LEU A 262 17.90 23.79 14.04
C LEU A 262 18.13 22.51 13.22
N ARG A 263 19.26 22.40 12.51
CA ARG A 263 19.65 21.19 11.77
C ARG A 263 19.78 19.98 12.71
N TYR A 264 20.52 20.11 13.82
CA TYR A 264 20.69 19.00 14.78
C TYR A 264 19.40 18.67 15.55
N ILE A 265 18.61 19.67 15.91
CA ILE A 265 17.31 19.46 16.57
C ILE A 265 16.30 18.80 15.62
N GLY A 266 16.39 19.04 14.31
CA GLY A 266 15.63 18.30 13.29
C GLY A 266 15.86 16.78 13.37
N ILE A 267 17.09 16.33 13.64
CA ILE A 267 17.39 14.90 13.85
C ILE A 267 16.64 14.38 15.07
N VAL A 268 16.61 15.15 16.17
CA VAL A 268 15.86 14.80 17.38
C VAL A 268 14.36 14.69 17.07
N ALA A 269 13.82 15.56 16.22
CA ALA A 269 12.43 15.48 15.76
C ALA A 269 12.14 14.17 15.02
N TRP A 270 12.99 13.79 14.06
CA TRP A 270 12.86 12.54 13.31
C TRP A 270 12.96 11.31 14.22
N VAL A 271 13.90 11.30 15.16
CA VAL A 271 14.05 10.23 16.14
C VAL A 271 12.84 10.16 17.08
N ALA A 272 12.31 11.31 17.53
CA ALA A 272 11.11 11.38 18.36
C ALA A 272 9.88 10.84 17.63
N LEU A 273 9.72 11.21 16.36
CA LEU A 273 8.64 10.75 15.50
C LEU A 273 8.73 9.24 15.23
N ALA A 274 9.93 8.73 14.92
CA ALA A 274 10.16 7.31 14.75
C ALA A 274 9.88 6.55 16.05
N TRP A 275 10.33 7.06 17.19
CA TRP A 275 10.07 6.47 18.50
C TRP A 275 8.58 6.44 18.83
N PHE A 276 7.85 7.52 18.54
CA PHE A 276 6.40 7.60 18.65
C PHE A 276 5.72 6.53 17.79
N ALA A 277 6.07 6.45 16.51
CA ALA A 277 5.48 5.49 15.57
C ALA A 277 5.74 4.04 16.01
N LEU A 278 6.97 3.70 16.44
CA LEU A 278 7.31 2.38 16.94
C LEU A 278 6.51 2.01 18.20
N ARG A 279 6.27 2.98 19.09
CA ARG A 279 5.44 2.81 20.30
C ARG A 279 3.97 2.64 19.95
N LEU A 280 3.46 3.38 18.97
CA LEU A 280 2.10 3.26 18.48
C LEU A 280 1.86 1.87 17.88
N VAL A 281 2.77 1.37 17.04
CA VAL A 281 2.73 0.01 16.50
C VAL A 281 2.69 -1.03 17.61
N ASP A 282 3.49 -0.86 18.67
CA ASP A 282 3.46 -1.75 19.83
C ASP A 282 2.14 -1.70 20.61
N ALA A 283 1.56 -0.51 20.78
CA ALA A 283 0.29 -0.32 21.47
C ALA A 283 -0.86 -0.97 20.70
N VAL A 284 -0.97 -0.70 19.40
CA VAL A 284 -2.00 -1.26 18.51
C VAL A 284 -1.85 -2.79 18.43
N SER A 285 -0.64 -3.29 18.20
CA SER A 285 -0.42 -4.74 18.06
C SER A 285 -0.79 -5.50 19.33
N ARG A 286 -0.41 -4.98 20.51
CA ARG A 286 -0.79 -5.61 21.79
C ARG A 286 -2.30 -5.61 22.00
N LEU A 287 -2.97 -4.52 21.65
CA LEU A 287 -4.43 -4.42 21.76
C LEU A 287 -5.11 -5.44 20.84
N THR A 288 -4.63 -5.58 19.60
CA THR A 288 -5.18 -6.52 18.63
C THR A 288 -4.92 -7.97 19.03
N ILE A 289 -3.70 -8.31 19.48
CA ILE A 289 -3.36 -9.66 19.96
C ILE A 289 -4.22 -10.03 21.18
N ALA A 290 -4.33 -9.14 22.16
CA ALA A 290 -5.15 -9.39 23.36
C ALA A 290 -6.64 -9.59 23.03
N ARG A 291 -7.16 -8.97 21.96
CA ARG A 291 -8.52 -9.22 21.47
C ARG A 291 -8.64 -10.58 20.75
N MET A 292 -7.62 -10.99 20.01
CA MET A 292 -7.61 -12.24 19.26
C MET A 292 -7.44 -13.47 20.15
N GLU A 293 -6.59 -13.40 21.18
CA GLU A 293 -6.42 -14.48 22.16
C GLU A 293 -7.71 -14.77 22.94
N ARG A 294 -8.47 -13.71 23.30
CA ARG A 294 -9.79 -13.86 23.92
C ARG A 294 -10.83 -14.55 23.04
N ARG A 295 -10.62 -14.59 21.72
CA ARG A 295 -11.50 -15.27 20.75
C ARG A 295 -10.94 -16.62 20.28
N GLU A 296 -9.93 -17.14 20.98
CA GLU A 296 -9.20 -18.39 20.64
C GLU A 296 -8.54 -18.42 19.26
N ARG A 297 -8.37 -17.25 18.61
CA ARG A 297 -7.78 -17.13 17.26
C ARG A 297 -6.25 -17.05 17.31
N ARG A 298 -5.59 -18.11 17.81
CA ARG A 298 -4.11 -18.17 17.96
C ARG A 298 -3.35 -17.90 16.66
N GLN A 299 -3.88 -18.35 15.52
CA GLN A 299 -3.28 -18.11 14.20
C GLN A 299 -3.29 -16.62 13.82
N ALA A 300 -4.39 -15.91 14.11
CA ALA A 300 -4.50 -14.49 13.80
C ALA A 300 -3.53 -13.65 14.65
N ALA A 301 -3.29 -14.02 15.91
CA ALA A 301 -2.30 -13.36 16.76
C ALA A 301 -0.87 -13.46 16.19
N SER A 302 -0.52 -14.60 15.58
CA SER A 302 0.78 -14.80 14.94
C SER A 302 0.97 -13.90 13.71
N VAL A 303 -0.09 -13.72 12.91
CA VAL A 303 -0.08 -12.80 11.76
C VAL A 303 0.14 -11.35 12.22
N VAL A 304 -0.57 -10.92 13.27
CA VAL A 304 -0.39 -9.57 13.84
C VAL A 304 1.02 -9.39 14.39
N ALA A 305 1.61 -10.42 15.01
CA ALA A 305 2.98 -10.36 15.49
C ALA A 305 4.00 -10.22 14.34
N LEU A 306 3.77 -10.89 13.21
CA LEU A 306 4.60 -10.75 12.01
C LEU A 306 4.45 -9.34 11.39
N ALA A 307 3.21 -8.86 11.24
CA ALA A 307 2.91 -7.53 10.72
C ALA A 307 3.56 -6.43 11.58
N ARG A 308 3.51 -6.56 12.91
CA ARG A 308 4.21 -5.69 13.86
C ARG A 308 5.71 -5.62 13.58
N ARG A 309 6.36 -6.76 13.35
CA ARG A 309 7.80 -6.82 13.05
C ARG A 309 8.11 -6.13 11.72
N GLY A 310 7.34 -6.43 10.68
CA GLY A 310 7.47 -5.80 9.36
C GLY A 310 7.31 -4.27 9.42
N ALA A 311 6.25 -3.79 10.06
CA ALA A 311 5.99 -2.36 10.24
C ALA A 311 7.14 -1.66 10.99
N LYS A 312 7.71 -2.30 12.02
CA LYS A 312 8.86 -1.73 12.74
C LYS A 312 10.12 -1.63 11.89
N VAL A 313 10.41 -2.66 11.08
CA VAL A 313 11.57 -2.64 10.18
C VAL A 313 11.40 -1.52 9.14
N MET A 314 10.20 -1.40 8.57
CA MET A 314 9.89 -0.33 7.60
C MET A 314 10.02 1.07 8.23
N LEU A 315 9.44 1.29 9.42
CA LEU A 315 9.56 2.57 10.14
C LEU A 315 11.01 2.91 10.47
N LEU A 316 11.81 1.91 10.85
CA LEU A 316 13.22 2.13 11.14
C LEU A 316 13.99 2.49 9.86
N ALA A 317 13.74 1.82 8.74
CA ALA A 317 14.35 2.14 7.46
C ALA A 317 14.02 3.57 7.03
N MET A 318 12.76 3.99 7.14
CA MET A 318 12.33 5.37 6.86
C MET A 318 13.01 6.39 7.79
N ALA A 319 13.11 6.08 9.08
CA ALA A 319 13.78 6.96 10.04
C ALA A 319 15.27 7.12 9.73
N VAL A 320 15.96 6.04 9.33
CA VAL A 320 17.36 6.10 8.92
C VAL A 320 17.52 6.98 7.68
N VAL A 321 16.66 6.82 6.68
CA VAL A 321 16.66 7.67 5.47
C VAL A 321 16.45 9.14 5.83
N ALA A 322 15.45 9.46 6.66
CA ALA A 322 15.19 10.85 7.06
C ALA A 322 16.37 11.49 7.83
N VAL A 323 17.06 10.70 8.67
CA VAL A 323 18.25 11.18 9.38
C VAL A 323 19.43 11.40 8.43
N LEU A 324 19.65 10.49 7.48
CA LEU A 324 20.71 10.64 6.46
C LEU A 324 20.48 11.87 5.58
N ASP A 325 19.24 12.14 5.16
CA ASP A 325 18.88 13.35 4.42
C ASP A 325 19.20 14.62 5.22
N THR A 326 18.94 14.60 6.53
CA THR A 326 19.28 15.73 7.43
C THR A 326 20.79 15.97 7.53
N PHE A 327 21.62 14.94 7.34
CA PHE A 327 23.07 15.06 7.26
C PHE A 327 23.57 15.55 5.88
N GLY A 328 22.67 15.75 4.91
CA GLY A 328 23.00 16.17 3.56
C GLY A 328 23.47 15.04 2.64
N PHE A 329 23.23 13.77 3.02
CA PHE A 329 23.43 12.67 2.07
C PHE A 329 22.30 12.66 1.05
N ASP A 330 22.64 12.45 -0.23
CA ASP A 330 21.62 12.19 -1.25
C ASP A 330 20.98 10.82 -1.00
N VAL A 331 19.76 10.85 -0.47
CA VAL A 331 18.97 9.66 -0.16
C VAL A 331 18.16 9.16 -1.36
N THR A 332 18.16 9.86 -2.49
CA THR A 332 17.38 9.52 -3.68
C THR A 332 17.68 8.10 -4.15
N THR A 333 18.97 7.75 -4.21
CA THR A 333 19.41 6.38 -4.56
C THR A 333 18.92 5.34 -3.55
N GLY A 334 18.95 5.67 -2.26
CA GLY A 334 18.46 4.78 -1.20
C GLY A 334 16.94 4.57 -1.24
N ILE A 335 16.18 5.63 -1.49
CA ILE A 335 14.73 5.58 -1.67
C ILE A 335 14.37 4.78 -2.92
N ALA A 336 15.07 4.99 -4.04
CA ALA A 336 14.88 4.23 -5.26
C ALA A 336 15.15 2.73 -5.05
N ALA A 337 16.23 2.38 -4.35
CA ALA A 337 16.55 0.99 -4.00
C ALA A 337 15.48 0.36 -3.09
N LEU A 338 14.99 1.10 -2.08
CA LEU A 338 13.88 0.66 -1.23
C LEU A 338 12.58 0.50 -2.03
N GLY A 339 12.33 1.35 -3.01
CA GLY A 339 11.19 1.26 -3.92
C GLY A 339 11.21 -0.04 -4.74
N ILE A 340 12.35 -0.33 -5.40
CA ILE A 340 12.54 -1.57 -6.16
C ILE A 340 12.42 -2.80 -5.25
N GLY A 341 13.05 -2.78 -4.07
CA GLY A 341 12.93 -3.85 -3.08
C GLY A 341 11.49 -4.02 -2.57
N GLY A 342 10.76 -2.93 -2.41
CA GLY A 342 9.34 -2.92 -2.05
C GLY A 342 8.46 -3.57 -3.11
N ILE A 343 8.71 -3.31 -4.40
CA ILE A 343 8.01 -3.95 -5.51
C ILE A 343 8.29 -5.47 -5.50
N ALA A 344 9.54 -5.89 -5.33
CA ALA A 344 9.88 -7.31 -5.26
C ALA A 344 9.15 -8.01 -4.10
N LEU A 345 9.08 -7.37 -2.93
CA LEU A 345 8.35 -7.89 -1.77
C LEU A 345 6.83 -7.93 -2.03
N ALA A 346 6.27 -6.91 -2.70
CA ALA A 346 4.85 -6.87 -3.06
C ALA A 346 4.48 -7.99 -4.03
N LEU A 347 5.31 -8.25 -5.05
CA LEU A 347 5.14 -9.37 -5.97
C LEU A 347 5.18 -10.71 -5.23
N GLY A 348 6.14 -10.89 -4.31
CA GLY A 348 6.20 -12.09 -3.46
C GLY A 348 4.98 -12.26 -2.53
N ALA A 349 4.39 -11.17 -2.08
CA ALA A 349 3.22 -11.17 -1.20
C ALA A 349 1.87 -11.24 -1.95
N GLN A 350 1.87 -11.10 -3.28
CA GLN A 350 0.67 -10.95 -4.11
C GLN A 350 -0.40 -12.01 -3.81
N LYS A 351 -0.02 -13.30 -3.76
CA LYS A 351 -0.98 -14.39 -3.51
C LYS A 351 -1.54 -14.40 -2.09
N THR A 352 -0.81 -13.87 -1.12
CA THR A 352 -1.33 -13.74 0.25
C THR A 352 -2.39 -12.64 0.31
N VAL A 353 -2.13 -11.50 -0.35
CA VAL A 353 -3.09 -10.39 -0.46
C VAL A 353 -4.33 -10.81 -1.24
N GLU A 354 -4.16 -11.50 -2.36
CA GLU A 354 -5.26 -12.02 -3.18
C GLU A 354 -6.20 -12.92 -2.36
N ASN A 355 -5.66 -13.84 -1.56
CA ASN A 355 -6.47 -14.69 -0.70
C ASN A 355 -7.19 -13.90 0.41
N LEU A 356 -6.55 -12.87 0.98
CA LEU A 356 -7.20 -12.01 1.98
C LEU A 356 -8.37 -11.25 1.36
N VAL A 357 -8.17 -10.64 0.19
CA VAL A 357 -9.22 -9.92 -0.54
C VAL A 357 -10.35 -10.86 -0.91
N GLY A 358 -10.05 -12.05 -1.46
CA GLY A 358 -11.06 -13.06 -1.77
C GLY A 358 -11.88 -13.47 -0.55
N SER A 359 -11.26 -13.58 0.62
CA SER A 359 -11.97 -13.87 1.89
C SER A 359 -12.99 -12.78 2.22
N VAL A 360 -12.59 -11.51 2.07
CA VAL A 360 -13.45 -10.35 2.35
C VAL A 360 -14.59 -10.29 1.35
N SER A 361 -14.33 -10.50 0.06
CA SER A 361 -15.35 -10.54 -0.99
C SER A 361 -16.41 -11.61 -0.74
N VAL A 362 -16.01 -12.84 -0.43
CA VAL A 362 -16.95 -13.93 -0.12
C VAL A 362 -17.83 -13.60 1.09
N ILE A 363 -17.26 -12.98 2.13
CA ILE A 363 -18.02 -12.60 3.34
C ILE A 363 -18.96 -11.41 3.07
N ALA A 364 -18.54 -10.46 2.22
CA ALA A 364 -19.29 -9.26 1.91
C ALA A 364 -20.48 -9.57 0.98
N ASP A 365 -20.22 -10.25 -0.12
CA ASP A 365 -21.22 -10.53 -1.17
C ASP A 365 -22.08 -11.75 -0.83
N ARG A 366 -21.58 -12.63 0.06
CA ARG A 366 -22.24 -13.87 0.53
C ARG A 366 -22.84 -14.74 -0.60
N PRO A 367 -22.07 -15.06 -1.67
CA PRO A 367 -22.56 -15.96 -2.71
C PRO A 367 -22.87 -17.36 -2.16
N VAL A 368 -22.15 -17.77 -1.11
CA VAL A 368 -22.38 -18.98 -0.32
C VAL A 368 -22.16 -18.70 1.16
N GLN A 369 -22.78 -19.51 2.02
CA GLN A 369 -22.61 -19.50 3.46
C GLN A 369 -22.08 -20.85 3.96
N VAL A 370 -21.52 -20.86 5.17
CA VAL A 370 -21.16 -22.12 5.84
C VAL A 370 -22.43 -22.95 6.04
N GLY A 371 -22.42 -24.19 5.54
CA GLY A 371 -23.56 -25.09 5.49
C GLY A 371 -24.24 -25.18 4.12
N ASP A 372 -23.96 -24.26 3.18
CA ASP A 372 -24.55 -24.31 1.84
C ASP A 372 -23.94 -25.45 1.03
N PHE A 373 -24.79 -26.19 0.31
CA PHE A 373 -24.37 -27.12 -0.74
C PHE A 373 -24.20 -26.35 -2.05
N CYS A 374 -23.02 -26.40 -2.65
CA CYS A 374 -22.67 -25.64 -3.84
C CYS A 374 -21.71 -26.39 -4.76
N ARG A 375 -21.60 -25.93 -6.00
CA ARG A 375 -20.52 -26.27 -6.93
C ARG A 375 -19.63 -25.05 -7.14
N VAL A 376 -18.32 -25.23 -6.99
CA VAL A 376 -17.31 -24.19 -7.26
C VAL A 376 -16.30 -24.76 -8.25
N GLY A 377 -16.36 -24.31 -9.51
CA GLY A 377 -15.68 -24.99 -10.62
C GLY A 377 -16.10 -26.47 -10.69
N ASP A 378 -15.14 -27.38 -10.63
CA ASP A 378 -15.40 -28.83 -10.67
C ASP A 378 -15.71 -29.45 -9.30
N VAL A 379 -15.60 -28.69 -8.21
CA VAL A 379 -15.78 -29.20 -6.85
C VAL A 379 -17.23 -29.05 -6.42
N ILE A 380 -17.89 -30.15 -6.09
CA ILE A 380 -19.28 -30.17 -5.59
C ILE A 380 -19.27 -30.64 -4.13
N GLY A 381 -19.90 -29.87 -3.25
CA GLY A 381 -19.95 -30.21 -1.83
C GLY A 381 -20.58 -29.16 -0.94
N THR A 382 -20.55 -29.40 0.36
CA THR A 382 -21.05 -28.49 1.39
C THR A 382 -19.91 -27.64 1.96
N VAL A 383 -20.10 -26.33 2.07
CA VAL A 383 -19.12 -25.43 2.69
C VAL A 383 -19.06 -25.68 4.19
N GLU A 384 -17.89 -26.05 4.73
CA GLU A 384 -17.71 -26.28 6.17
C GLU A 384 -17.14 -25.08 6.92
N ASP A 385 -16.22 -24.35 6.29
CA ASP A 385 -15.54 -23.22 6.92
C ASP A 385 -15.02 -22.25 5.84
N ILE A 386 -15.17 -20.96 6.11
CA ILE A 386 -14.59 -19.88 5.31
C ILE A 386 -13.52 -19.23 6.17
N GLY A 387 -12.28 -19.70 6.00
CA GLY A 387 -11.13 -19.23 6.76
C GLY A 387 -10.56 -17.90 6.25
N MET A 388 -9.45 -17.46 6.85
CA MET A 388 -8.74 -16.22 6.47
C MET A 388 -7.99 -16.28 5.12
N ARG A 389 -7.75 -17.49 4.58
CA ARG A 389 -6.97 -17.70 3.36
C ARG A 389 -7.57 -18.75 2.42
N SER A 390 -8.45 -19.61 2.94
CA SER A 390 -9.02 -20.71 2.19
C SER A 390 -10.41 -21.09 2.71
N THR A 391 -11.25 -21.56 1.81
CA THR A 391 -12.56 -22.15 2.09
C THR A 391 -12.45 -23.66 2.03
N ARG A 392 -13.10 -24.34 2.97
CA ARG A 392 -13.14 -25.80 3.06
C ARG A 392 -14.51 -26.30 2.61
N VAL A 393 -14.52 -27.20 1.64
CA VAL A 393 -15.72 -27.79 1.06
C VAL A 393 -15.66 -29.30 1.29
N ARG A 394 -16.69 -29.86 1.93
CA ARG A 394 -16.86 -31.31 2.06
C ARG A 394 -17.59 -31.86 0.87
N THR A 395 -16.93 -32.72 0.11
CA THR A 395 -17.50 -33.35 -1.08
C THR A 395 -18.44 -34.50 -0.71
N LEU A 396 -19.15 -35.03 -1.71
CA LEU A 396 -20.12 -36.13 -1.55
C LEU A 396 -19.46 -37.44 -1.07
N ASP A 397 -18.20 -37.69 -1.45
CA ASP A 397 -17.35 -38.79 -0.97
C ASP A 397 -16.78 -38.53 0.45
N ARG A 398 -17.24 -37.47 1.14
CA ARG A 398 -16.84 -37.06 2.50
C ARG A 398 -15.38 -36.60 2.63
N SER A 399 -14.65 -36.43 1.53
CA SER A 399 -13.32 -35.81 1.55
C SER A 399 -13.42 -34.29 1.74
N LEU A 400 -12.32 -33.66 2.17
CA LEU A 400 -12.28 -32.23 2.47
C LEU A 400 -11.36 -31.52 1.48
N VAL A 401 -11.95 -30.72 0.61
CA VAL A 401 -11.22 -29.93 -0.38
C VAL A 401 -10.97 -28.54 0.21
N THR A 402 -9.72 -28.08 0.17
CA THR A 402 -9.33 -26.74 0.64
C THR A 402 -8.98 -25.87 -0.57
N ILE A 403 -9.79 -24.84 -0.82
CA ILE A 403 -9.64 -23.95 -1.98
C ILE A 403 -9.11 -22.60 -1.47
N PRO A 404 -8.02 -22.05 -2.02
CA PRO A 404 -7.56 -20.70 -1.69
C PRO A 404 -8.66 -19.66 -1.97
N ASN A 405 -8.84 -18.68 -1.10
CA ASN A 405 -9.96 -17.76 -1.20
C ASN A 405 -9.91 -16.85 -2.42
N GLY A 406 -8.71 -16.51 -2.92
CA GLY A 406 -8.57 -15.76 -4.17
C GLY A 406 -9.14 -16.55 -5.35
N ASP A 407 -8.73 -17.82 -5.46
CA ASP A 407 -9.22 -18.77 -6.46
C ASP A 407 -10.73 -19.03 -6.30
N PHE A 408 -11.19 -19.30 -5.08
CA PHE A 408 -12.61 -19.50 -4.75
C PHE A 408 -13.49 -18.33 -5.20
N SER A 409 -13.09 -17.09 -4.91
CA SER A 409 -13.85 -15.89 -5.29
C SER A 409 -13.83 -15.59 -6.79
N SER A 410 -12.85 -16.13 -7.51
CA SER A 410 -12.69 -15.88 -8.95
C SER A 410 -13.39 -16.91 -9.84
N ARG A 411 -13.82 -18.04 -9.26
CA ARG A 411 -14.51 -19.11 -9.99
C ARG A 411 -16.02 -18.88 -10.04
N GLU A 412 -16.66 -19.53 -11.01
CA GLU A 412 -18.12 -19.65 -11.03
C GLU A 412 -18.60 -20.49 -9.83
N ILE A 413 -19.63 -19.98 -9.16
CA ILE A 413 -20.24 -20.59 -7.96
C ILE A 413 -21.72 -20.82 -8.23
N GLU A 414 -22.13 -22.09 -8.29
CA GLU A 414 -23.53 -22.50 -8.34
C GLU A 414 -23.99 -22.88 -6.93
N ASN A 415 -24.84 -22.05 -6.31
CA ASN A 415 -25.34 -22.32 -4.96
C ASN A 415 -26.66 -23.10 -4.99
N TYR A 416 -26.60 -24.40 -4.72
CA TYR A 416 -27.77 -25.26 -4.70
C TYR A 416 -28.67 -25.02 -3.48
N ALA A 417 -28.14 -24.50 -2.37
CA ALA A 417 -28.93 -24.17 -1.18
C ALA A 417 -29.86 -22.95 -1.39
N LYS A 418 -29.62 -22.16 -2.45
CA LYS A 418 -30.47 -21.03 -2.86
C LYS A 418 -31.45 -21.39 -3.97
N ARG A 419 -31.49 -22.65 -4.41
CA ARG A 419 -32.43 -23.13 -5.44
C ARG A 419 -33.86 -22.99 -4.92
N ASP A 420 -34.72 -22.38 -5.71
CA ASP A 420 -36.12 -22.14 -5.41
C ASP A 420 -37.03 -23.29 -5.87
N ARG A 421 -36.68 -23.96 -6.97
CA ARG A 421 -37.45 -25.05 -7.58
C ARG A 421 -36.55 -26.05 -8.27
N PHE A 422 -37.06 -27.27 -8.50
CA PHE A 422 -36.35 -28.30 -9.25
C PHE A 422 -36.98 -28.51 -10.62
N LEU A 423 -36.17 -28.44 -11.67
CA LEU A 423 -36.63 -28.74 -13.02
C LEU A 423 -36.86 -30.25 -13.18
N PHE A 424 -38.08 -30.64 -13.55
CA PHE A 424 -38.46 -31.97 -13.99
C PHE A 424 -38.66 -31.92 -15.51
N ALA A 425 -37.67 -32.41 -16.26
CA ALA A 425 -37.71 -32.40 -17.72
C ALA A 425 -37.22 -33.72 -18.36
N PRO A 426 -37.87 -34.87 -18.08
CA PRO A 426 -37.57 -36.10 -18.78
C PRO A 426 -38.09 -36.07 -20.23
N VAL A 427 -37.47 -36.88 -21.08
CA VAL A 427 -37.98 -37.21 -22.41
C VAL A 427 -38.52 -38.64 -22.35
N ILE A 428 -39.79 -38.82 -22.70
CA ILE A 428 -40.49 -40.10 -22.67
C ILE A 428 -40.62 -40.62 -24.10
N GLY A 429 -39.89 -41.67 -24.45
CA GLY A 429 -39.96 -42.30 -25.76
C GLY A 429 -41.04 -43.38 -25.81
N VAL A 430 -42.00 -43.25 -26.74
CA VAL A 430 -43.03 -44.26 -27.03
C VAL A 430 -42.78 -44.93 -28.38
N GLU A 431 -43.32 -46.14 -28.60
CA GLU A 431 -43.05 -46.93 -29.81
C GLU A 431 -43.51 -46.25 -31.11
N TYR A 432 -42.78 -46.45 -32.21
CA TYR A 432 -43.16 -45.95 -33.55
C TYR A 432 -44.46 -46.52 -34.12
N GLY A 433 -44.91 -47.67 -33.61
CA GLY A 433 -46.10 -48.36 -34.10
C GLY A 433 -47.44 -47.70 -33.72
N ILE A 434 -47.42 -46.62 -32.93
CA ILE A 434 -48.64 -45.95 -32.45
C ILE A 434 -49.13 -44.90 -33.45
N SER A 435 -50.43 -44.59 -33.40
CA SER A 435 -51.02 -43.51 -34.21
C SER A 435 -50.72 -42.12 -33.63
N ALA A 436 -50.80 -41.08 -34.46
CA ALA A 436 -50.68 -39.69 -34.01
C ALA A 436 -51.73 -39.30 -32.95
N ASP A 437 -52.92 -39.89 -33.00
CA ASP A 437 -53.96 -39.64 -32.00
C ASP A 437 -53.62 -40.27 -30.64
N LYS A 438 -53.05 -41.47 -30.63
CA LYS A 438 -52.54 -42.12 -29.42
C LYS A 438 -51.36 -41.34 -28.82
N LEU A 439 -50.49 -40.79 -29.67
CA LEU A 439 -49.39 -39.94 -29.23
C LEU A 439 -49.90 -38.63 -28.59
N ARG A 440 -50.96 -38.02 -29.14
CA ARG A 440 -51.62 -36.85 -28.55
C ARG A 440 -52.25 -37.19 -27.19
N GLU A 441 -52.96 -38.32 -27.12
CA GLU A 441 -53.54 -38.85 -25.88
C GLU A 441 -52.45 -39.06 -24.81
N GLY A 442 -51.29 -39.62 -25.17
CA GLY A 442 -50.16 -39.78 -24.26
C GLY A 442 -49.62 -38.47 -23.70
N ALA A 443 -49.47 -37.45 -24.55
CA ALA A 443 -49.05 -36.12 -24.11
C ALA A 443 -50.08 -35.48 -23.17
N GLU A 444 -51.38 -35.61 -23.47
CA GLU A 444 -52.47 -35.12 -22.62
C GLU A 444 -52.51 -35.82 -21.27
N ILE A 445 -52.29 -37.14 -21.23
CA ILE A 445 -52.19 -37.93 -19.98
C ILE A 445 -51.05 -37.40 -19.10
N ILE A 446 -49.86 -37.21 -19.68
CA ILE A 446 -48.71 -36.68 -18.92
C ILE A 446 -49.00 -35.28 -18.40
N GLU A 447 -49.58 -34.41 -19.23
CA GLU A 447 -49.94 -33.05 -18.79
C GLU A 447 -50.97 -33.07 -17.65
N GLN A 448 -51.93 -33.99 -17.69
CA GLN A 448 -52.93 -34.16 -16.64
C GLN A 448 -52.29 -34.63 -15.32
N ILE A 449 -51.38 -35.60 -15.38
CA ILE A 449 -50.63 -36.07 -14.19
C ILE A 449 -49.86 -34.91 -13.53
N LEU A 450 -49.18 -34.09 -14.34
CA LEU A 450 -48.45 -32.92 -13.83
C LEU A 450 -49.39 -31.89 -13.22
N ARG A 451 -50.57 -31.70 -13.82
CA ARG A 451 -51.59 -30.75 -13.35
C ARG A 451 -52.20 -31.15 -12.01
N ASP A 452 -52.41 -32.45 -11.81
CA ASP A 452 -53.08 -33.00 -10.65
C ASP A 452 -52.14 -33.22 -9.46
N HIS A 453 -50.81 -33.10 -9.67
CA HIS A 453 -49.83 -33.30 -8.61
C HIS A 453 -49.56 -32.01 -7.81
N ASP A 454 -49.92 -32.00 -6.52
CA ASP A 454 -49.88 -30.82 -5.62
C ASP A 454 -48.51 -30.11 -5.53
N GLN A 455 -47.41 -30.83 -5.68
CA GLN A 455 -46.04 -30.28 -5.61
C GLN A 455 -45.40 -29.93 -6.98
N VAL A 456 -46.22 -29.86 -8.03
CA VAL A 456 -45.80 -29.41 -9.35
C VAL A 456 -46.40 -28.05 -9.65
N GLU A 457 -45.60 -27.15 -10.20
CA GLU A 457 -46.09 -25.84 -10.64
C GLU A 457 -46.91 -25.97 -11.92
N THR A 458 -48.16 -25.54 -11.83
CA THR A 458 -49.12 -25.60 -12.95
C THR A 458 -48.82 -24.59 -14.06
N HIS A 459 -48.20 -23.46 -13.73
CA HIS A 459 -47.85 -22.45 -14.73
C HIS A 459 -46.62 -22.89 -15.54
N GLY A 460 -46.80 -23.05 -16.86
CA GLY A 460 -45.68 -23.29 -17.79
C GLY A 460 -45.25 -24.75 -17.90
N MET A 461 -45.92 -25.67 -17.20
CA MET A 461 -45.78 -27.10 -17.43
C MET A 461 -46.23 -27.48 -18.85
N ARG A 462 -45.61 -28.49 -19.44
CA ARG A 462 -45.95 -28.97 -20.78
C ARG A 462 -45.51 -30.41 -20.97
N ALA A 463 -46.29 -31.16 -21.74
CA ALA A 463 -45.90 -32.42 -22.34
C ALA A 463 -46.22 -32.33 -23.85
N ARG A 464 -45.23 -32.56 -24.71
CA ARG A 464 -45.38 -32.34 -26.16
C ARG A 464 -44.60 -33.36 -26.94
N PHE A 465 -45.14 -33.80 -28.07
CA PHE A 465 -44.32 -34.48 -29.07
C PHE A 465 -43.22 -33.53 -29.55
N ALA A 466 -41.97 -33.96 -29.41
CA ALA A 466 -40.79 -33.12 -29.62
C ALA A 466 -39.97 -33.57 -30.82
N ASP A 467 -39.71 -34.87 -30.95
CA ASP A 467 -38.82 -35.39 -31.99
C ASP A 467 -39.12 -36.85 -32.38
N PHE A 468 -38.60 -37.23 -33.55
CA PHE A 468 -38.53 -38.60 -34.04
C PHE A 468 -37.16 -39.20 -33.66
N GLY A 469 -37.07 -39.86 -32.51
CA GLY A 469 -35.86 -40.49 -31.99
C GLY A 469 -35.42 -41.74 -32.77
N ALA A 470 -34.21 -42.24 -32.51
CA ALA A 470 -33.66 -43.39 -33.27
C ALA A 470 -34.49 -44.68 -33.18
N SER A 471 -35.25 -44.86 -32.10
CA SER A 471 -36.13 -46.01 -31.88
C SER A 471 -37.44 -45.64 -31.16
N SER A 472 -37.75 -44.35 -31.03
CA SER A 472 -38.88 -43.82 -30.28
C SER A 472 -39.51 -42.60 -30.94
N LEU A 473 -40.78 -42.34 -30.64
CA LEU A 473 -41.42 -41.04 -30.76
C LEU A 473 -41.28 -40.34 -29.42
N ASP A 474 -40.62 -39.19 -29.39
CA ASP A 474 -40.18 -38.56 -28.14
C ASP A 474 -41.19 -37.52 -27.67
N ILE A 475 -41.70 -37.69 -26.44
CA ILE A 475 -42.52 -36.72 -25.74
C ILE A 475 -41.62 -35.98 -24.74
N GLU A 476 -41.36 -34.71 -24.99
CA GLU A 476 -40.65 -33.84 -24.05
C GLU A 476 -41.60 -33.37 -22.95
N VAL A 477 -41.18 -33.57 -21.71
CA VAL A 477 -41.87 -33.09 -20.53
C VAL A 477 -41.10 -31.92 -19.94
N TRP A 478 -41.78 -30.91 -19.43
CA TRP A 478 -41.16 -29.80 -18.72
C TRP A 478 -42.09 -29.32 -17.61
N ALA A 479 -41.63 -29.36 -16.36
CA ALA A 479 -42.33 -28.84 -15.19
C ALA A 479 -41.34 -28.44 -14.08
N TYR A 480 -41.78 -27.61 -13.14
CA TYR A 480 -41.02 -27.31 -11.93
C TYR A 480 -41.66 -27.98 -10.71
N ILE A 481 -40.85 -28.69 -9.94
CA ILE A 481 -41.22 -29.22 -8.62
C ILE A 481 -40.95 -28.11 -7.58
N THR A 482 -41.93 -27.83 -6.72
CA THR A 482 -41.97 -26.62 -5.87
C THR A 482 -41.33 -26.78 -4.47
N THR A 483 -40.70 -27.91 -4.17
CA THR A 483 -39.98 -28.10 -2.89
C THR A 483 -38.58 -27.48 -2.89
N PHE A 484 -38.08 -27.16 -1.69
CA PHE A 484 -36.70 -26.73 -1.44
C PHE A 484 -35.78 -27.88 -1.00
N ASP A 485 -36.34 -28.99 -0.53
CA ASP A 485 -35.55 -30.13 -0.06
C ASP A 485 -35.17 -31.05 -1.22
N TYR A 486 -33.87 -31.35 -1.34
CA TYR A 486 -33.37 -32.17 -2.43
C TYR A 486 -33.92 -33.60 -2.35
N ALA A 487 -33.98 -34.22 -1.16
CA ALA A 487 -34.45 -35.60 -1.03
C ALA A 487 -35.94 -35.71 -1.37
N GLU A 488 -36.76 -34.75 -0.92
CA GLU A 488 -38.17 -34.64 -1.26
C GLU A 488 -38.35 -34.46 -2.77
N SER A 489 -37.58 -33.56 -3.41
CA SER A 489 -37.63 -33.39 -4.87
C SER A 489 -37.34 -34.69 -5.63
N ARG A 490 -36.46 -35.53 -5.07
CA ARG A 490 -36.09 -36.81 -5.67
C ARG A 490 -37.19 -37.84 -5.51
N PHE A 491 -37.91 -37.81 -4.40
CA PHE A 491 -39.10 -38.63 -4.16
C PHE A 491 -40.25 -38.25 -5.11
N ILE A 492 -40.57 -36.96 -5.21
CA ILE A 492 -41.62 -36.45 -6.13
C ILE A 492 -41.32 -36.83 -7.57
N ARG A 493 -40.07 -36.60 -8.02
CA ARG A 493 -39.64 -37.02 -9.36
C ARG A 493 -39.84 -38.52 -9.59
N HIS A 494 -39.58 -39.36 -8.59
CA HIS A 494 -39.76 -40.81 -8.71
C HIS A 494 -41.25 -41.16 -8.85
N ASP A 495 -42.11 -40.56 -8.02
CA ASP A 495 -43.56 -40.74 -8.05
C ASP A 495 -44.19 -40.31 -9.38
N LEU A 496 -43.81 -39.13 -9.89
CA LEU A 496 -44.22 -38.64 -11.20
C LEU A 496 -43.81 -39.59 -12.33
N MET A 497 -42.57 -40.10 -12.32
CA MET A 497 -42.09 -41.02 -13.35
C MET A 497 -42.86 -42.35 -13.34
N LEU A 498 -43.19 -42.88 -12.16
CA LEU A 498 -43.99 -44.11 -12.05
C LEU A 498 -45.43 -43.89 -12.49
N SER A 499 -46.06 -42.79 -12.06
CA SER A 499 -47.42 -42.44 -12.44
C SER A 499 -47.56 -42.28 -13.96
N ILE A 500 -46.57 -41.63 -14.60
CA ILE A 500 -46.51 -41.51 -16.06
C ILE A 500 -46.45 -42.89 -16.72
N LEU A 501 -45.57 -43.77 -16.23
CA LEU A 501 -45.44 -45.12 -16.78
C LEU A 501 -46.76 -45.90 -16.70
N GLU A 502 -47.36 -45.96 -15.51
CA GLU A 502 -48.59 -46.72 -15.25
C GLU A 502 -49.77 -46.23 -16.11
N GLN A 503 -49.93 -44.91 -16.23
CA GLN A 503 -51.05 -44.33 -16.98
C GLN A 503 -50.86 -44.45 -18.50
N LEU A 504 -49.62 -44.35 -18.99
CA LEU A 504 -49.34 -44.60 -20.41
C LEU A 504 -49.60 -46.08 -20.76
N GLU A 505 -49.14 -47.02 -19.93
CA GLU A 505 -49.40 -48.45 -20.13
C GLU A 505 -50.90 -48.76 -20.11
N ALA A 506 -51.66 -48.19 -19.17
CA ALA A 506 -53.11 -48.33 -19.11
C ALA A 506 -53.83 -47.79 -20.37
N ALA A 507 -53.28 -46.77 -21.02
CA ALA A 507 -53.78 -46.20 -22.27
C ALA A 507 -53.32 -46.97 -23.53
N GLY A 508 -52.53 -48.04 -23.36
CA GLY A 508 -51.98 -48.86 -24.45
C GLY A 508 -50.77 -48.23 -25.15
N LEU A 509 -50.06 -47.32 -24.48
CA LEU A 509 -48.83 -46.70 -24.94
C LEU A 509 -47.63 -47.38 -24.27
N SER A 510 -46.91 -48.19 -25.02
CA SER A 510 -45.69 -48.86 -24.53
C SER A 510 -44.47 -47.94 -24.67
N ILE A 511 -43.60 -47.99 -23.66
CA ILE A 511 -42.31 -47.32 -23.69
C ILE A 511 -41.41 -48.00 -24.71
N ALA A 512 -40.82 -47.19 -25.59
CA ALA A 512 -39.92 -47.67 -26.61
C ALA A 512 -38.65 -48.27 -25.98
N PHE A 513 -38.27 -49.44 -26.47
CA PHE A 513 -36.96 -50.04 -26.24
C PHE A 513 -36.09 -49.85 -27.49
N PRO A 514 -34.75 -49.88 -27.36
CA PRO A 514 -33.87 -49.84 -28.51
C PRO A 514 -34.20 -50.97 -29.50
N THR A 515 -34.62 -50.60 -30.71
CA THR A 515 -35.00 -51.55 -31.76
C THR A 515 -34.07 -51.41 -32.96
N ARG A 516 -33.77 -52.54 -33.59
CA ARG A 516 -33.00 -52.57 -34.83
C ARG A 516 -33.57 -53.61 -35.76
N THR A 517 -33.83 -53.21 -37.00
CA THR A 517 -34.17 -54.14 -38.07
C THR A 517 -32.91 -54.87 -38.53
N VAL A 518 -32.90 -56.20 -38.43
CA VAL A 518 -31.80 -57.05 -38.91
C VAL A 518 -32.22 -57.76 -40.19
N HIS A 519 -31.54 -57.45 -41.29
CA HIS A 519 -31.69 -58.19 -42.53
C HIS A 519 -30.72 -59.38 -42.53
N LEU A 520 -31.24 -60.58 -42.32
CA LEU A 520 -30.48 -61.83 -42.39
C LEU A 520 -30.33 -62.24 -43.86
N VAL A 521 -29.12 -62.13 -44.40
CA VAL A 521 -28.78 -62.61 -45.74
C VAL A 521 -28.38 -64.08 -45.62
N GLN A 522 -29.16 -65.00 -46.22
CA GLN A 522 -28.74 -66.39 -46.38
C GLN A 522 -27.74 -66.46 -47.54
N ASP A 523 -26.47 -66.71 -47.22
CA ASP A 523 -25.52 -67.15 -48.24
C ASP A 523 -25.95 -68.53 -48.74
N LYS A 524 -26.22 -68.65 -50.05
CA LYS A 524 -26.40 -69.95 -50.69
C LYS A 524 -25.11 -70.74 -50.49
N VAL A 525 -25.17 -71.80 -49.67
CA VAL A 525 -24.12 -72.82 -49.62
C VAL A 525 -23.94 -73.33 -51.05
N PRO A 526 -22.72 -73.30 -51.64
CA PRO A 526 -22.51 -73.84 -52.97
C PRO A 526 -22.88 -75.32 -52.94
N GLU A 527 -23.79 -75.75 -53.82
CA GLU A 527 -23.98 -77.18 -54.08
C GLU A 527 -22.61 -77.79 -54.37
N SER A 528 -22.20 -78.75 -53.52
CA SER A 528 -21.03 -79.59 -53.79
C SER A 528 -21.23 -80.21 -55.17
N SER A 529 -20.42 -79.80 -56.14
CA SER A 529 -20.30 -80.52 -57.39
C SER A 529 -19.78 -81.91 -57.04
N ASN A 530 -20.68 -82.89 -57.10
CA ASN A 530 -20.32 -84.30 -57.14
C ASN A 530 -19.55 -84.50 -58.45
N ASN A 531 -18.22 -84.47 -58.36
CA ASN A 531 -17.35 -84.88 -59.46
C ASN A 531 -17.15 -86.40 -59.33
N ASP A 532 -18.19 -87.14 -59.69
CA ASP A 532 -18.07 -88.54 -60.06
C ASP A 532 -17.83 -88.57 -61.57
N ASP A 533 -16.56 -88.48 -61.99
CA ASP A 533 -16.10 -88.94 -63.30
C ASP A 533 -14.61 -89.32 -63.23
N GLU A 534 -14.40 -90.63 -63.28
CA GLU A 534 -13.27 -91.41 -63.82
C GLU A 534 -11.83 -90.86 -63.76
N LEU A 535 -10.96 -91.54 -62.98
CA LEU A 535 -9.97 -92.51 -63.51
C LEU A 535 -9.31 -93.33 -62.38
#